data_AF-A0A068TI21-F1
#
_entry.id   AF-A0A068TI21-F1
#
_cell.length_a   1.000
_cell.length_b   1.000
_cell.length_c   1.000
_cell.angle_alpha   90.00
_cell.angle_beta   90.00
_cell.angle_gamma   90.00
#
_symmetry.space_group_name_H-M   'P 1'
#
loop_
_entity.id
_entity.type
_entity.pdbx_description
1 polymer ?
#
loop_
_entity_poly.entity_id
_entity_poly.type
_entity_poly.pdbx_seq_one_letter_code
_entity_poly.pdbx_strand_id
1 'polypeptide(L)'
;MNDTITQLATVGAYDLRIYDVLEGEMETLLQVLAELALPMMPEFGIEPVGFWTEETTDRLFQISSHSRLEDVQSNWDSFHADPRWQEGLARIRQDRVIVKKVETVLLRGLDGLPSAGGYL
;
A
#
# COMPACT_ATOMS: atom_id res chain seq x y z
N MET A 1 -8.89 14.77 -14.71
CA MET A 1 -8.51 13.41 -15.15
C MET A 1 -8.03 13.51 -16.57
N ASN A 2 -6.98 12.78 -16.96
CA ASN A 2 -6.43 12.85 -18.31
C ASN A 2 -7.45 12.24 -19.30
N ASP A 3 -7.86 12.98 -20.33
CA ASP A 3 -8.99 12.63 -21.22
C ASP A 3 -8.85 11.26 -21.90
N THR A 4 -7.61 10.77 -22.08
CA THR A 4 -7.31 9.45 -22.63
C THR A 4 -7.74 8.29 -21.73
N ILE A 5 -7.68 8.44 -20.40
CA ILE A 5 -8.11 7.39 -19.45
C ILE A 5 -9.64 7.29 -19.43
N THR A 6 -10.35 8.39 -19.67
CA THR A 6 -11.82 8.42 -19.73
C THR A 6 -12.38 7.62 -20.92
N GLN A 7 -11.57 7.36 -21.96
CA GLN A 7 -11.96 6.55 -23.12
C GLN A 7 -11.71 5.04 -22.95
N LEU A 8 -10.85 4.63 -22.03
CA LEU A 8 -10.68 3.21 -21.67
C LEU A 8 -11.71 2.85 -20.60
N ALA A 9 -12.43 1.74 -20.78
CA ALA A 9 -13.24 1.19 -19.70
C ALA A 9 -12.31 0.83 -18.53
N THR A 10 -12.63 1.30 -17.32
CA THR A 10 -11.82 1.05 -16.12
C THR A 10 -12.57 0.20 -15.12
N VAL A 11 -11.87 -0.75 -14.50
CA VAL A 11 -12.41 -1.65 -13.47
C VAL A 11 -11.57 -1.54 -12.20
N GLY A 12 -12.23 -1.43 -11.05
CA GLY A 12 -11.58 -1.35 -9.74
C GLY A 12 -10.84 -0.04 -9.44
N ALA A 13 -10.55 0.17 -8.16
CA ALA A 13 -9.77 1.29 -7.65
C ALA A 13 -8.57 0.75 -6.87
N TYR A 14 -7.40 1.29 -7.15
CA TYR A 14 -6.15 0.80 -6.59
C TYR A 14 -5.26 1.97 -6.16
N ASP A 15 -4.35 1.70 -5.24
CA ASP A 15 -3.22 2.57 -4.96
C ASP A 15 -1.91 1.78 -5.06
N LEU A 16 -0.87 2.43 -5.59
CA LEU A 16 0.51 1.99 -5.47
C LEU A 16 1.19 2.85 -4.42
N ARG A 17 1.77 2.20 -3.41
CA ARG A 17 2.63 2.84 -2.41
C ARG A 17 4.06 2.39 -2.62
N ILE A 18 4.97 3.36 -2.72
CA ILE A 18 6.41 3.13 -2.89
C ILE A 18 7.10 3.66 -1.64
N TYR A 19 7.78 2.78 -0.93
CA TYR A 19 8.46 3.09 0.32
C TYR A 19 9.97 3.16 0.05
N ASP A 20 10.56 4.34 0.24
CA ASP A 20 12.02 4.47 0.32
C ASP A 20 12.44 4.10 1.75
N VAL A 21 13.01 2.91 1.92
CA VAL A 21 13.37 2.36 3.24
C VAL A 21 14.75 2.87 3.67
N LEU A 22 14.96 3.00 4.97
CA LEU A 22 16.30 3.26 5.52
C LEU A 22 17.17 2.01 5.36
N GLU A 23 18.47 2.24 5.17
CA GLU A 23 19.44 1.15 5.00
C GLU A 23 19.40 0.24 6.24
N GLY A 24 19.25 -1.07 6.02
CA GLY A 24 19.14 -2.07 7.09
C GLY A 24 17.76 -2.18 7.75
N GLU A 25 16.76 -1.39 7.35
CA GLU A 25 15.43 -1.37 7.99
C GLU A 25 14.34 -2.12 7.21
N MET A 26 14.69 -2.79 6.10
CA MET A 26 13.73 -3.58 5.32
C MET A 26 13.12 -4.72 6.14
N GLU A 27 13.92 -5.42 6.96
CA GLU A 27 13.42 -6.49 7.83
C GLU A 27 12.41 -5.96 8.84
N THR A 28 12.70 -4.82 9.48
CA THR A 28 11.77 -4.14 10.39
C THR A 28 10.47 -3.76 9.68
N LEU A 29 10.54 -3.23 8.45
CA LEU A 29 9.35 -2.89 7.67
C LEU A 29 8.52 -4.13 7.32
N LEU A 30 9.16 -5.23 6.90
CA LEU A 30 8.47 -6.48 6.61
C LEU A 30 7.79 -7.06 7.85
N GLN A 31 8.40 -6.92 9.03
CA GLN A 31 7.79 -7.28 10.31
C GLN A 31 6.54 -6.42 10.59
N VAL A 32 6.64 -5.09 10.43
CA VAL A 32 5.48 -4.19 10.56
C VAL A 32 4.35 -4.59 9.62
N LEU A 33 4.67 -4.94 8.37
CA LEU A 33 3.66 -5.36 7.40
C LEU A 33 2.99 -6.68 7.82
N ALA A 34 3.79 -7.72 8.09
CA ALA A 34 3.29 -9.06 8.37
C ALA A 34 2.53 -9.16 9.70
N GLU A 35 3.08 -8.58 10.77
CA GLU A 35 2.57 -8.77 12.13
C GLU A 35 1.52 -7.75 12.53
N LEU A 36 1.47 -6.59 11.87
CA LEU A 36 0.61 -5.47 12.27
C LEU A 36 -0.29 -4.98 11.14
N ALA A 37 0.28 -4.56 10.00
CA ALA A 37 -0.50 -3.87 8.97
C ALA A 37 -1.48 -4.80 8.25
N LEU A 38 -1.00 -5.93 7.72
CA LEU A 38 -1.80 -6.84 6.90
C LEU A 38 -3.06 -7.36 7.61
N PRO A 39 -3.01 -7.79 8.90
CA PRO A 39 -4.22 -8.20 9.61
C PRO A 39 -5.24 -7.08 9.81
N MET A 40 -4.80 -5.82 9.87
CA MET A 40 -5.66 -4.66 10.16
C MET A 40 -6.26 -4.03 8.90
N MET A 41 -5.52 -4.02 7.79
CA MET A 41 -5.88 -3.28 6.57
C MET A 41 -7.31 -3.53 6.04
N PRO A 42 -7.82 -4.78 5.99
CA PRO A 42 -9.18 -5.05 5.52
C PRO A 42 -10.27 -4.36 6.34
N GLU A 43 -10.05 -4.13 7.65
CA GLU A 43 -11.01 -3.43 8.52
C GLU A 43 -11.24 -1.97 8.08
N PHE A 44 -10.31 -1.40 7.31
CA PHE A 44 -10.35 -0.03 6.80
C PHE A 44 -10.67 0.04 5.30
N GLY A 45 -11.08 -1.07 4.68
CA GLY A 45 -11.35 -1.12 3.25
C GLY A 45 -10.10 -0.96 2.39
N ILE A 46 -8.97 -1.47 2.89
CA ILE A 46 -7.70 -1.54 2.16
C ILE A 46 -7.39 -3.01 1.96
N GLU A 47 -7.52 -3.50 0.74
CA GLU A 47 -7.29 -4.92 0.43
C GLU A 47 -5.92 -5.08 -0.25
N PRO A 48 -4.92 -5.68 0.41
CA PRO A 48 -3.60 -5.85 -0.18
C PRO A 48 -3.66 -6.75 -1.41
N VAL A 49 -3.08 -6.29 -2.52
CA VAL A 49 -3.03 -7.02 -3.78
C VAL A 49 -1.69 -7.72 -3.96
N GLY A 50 -0.59 -7.05 -3.60
CA GLY A 50 0.74 -7.62 -3.72
C GLY A 50 1.83 -6.69 -3.21
N PHE A 51 2.98 -7.30 -2.94
CA PHE A 51 4.18 -6.64 -2.42
C PHE A 51 5.40 -7.11 -3.21
N TRP A 52 6.29 -6.17 -3.51
CA TRP A 52 7.56 -6.42 -4.19
C TRP A 52 8.66 -5.57 -3.57
N THR A 53 9.90 -6.03 -3.66
CA THR A 53 11.08 -5.22 -3.32
C THR A 53 11.99 -5.15 -4.53
N GLU A 54 12.72 -4.05 -4.69
CA GLU A 54 13.80 -3.98 -5.68
C GLU A 54 14.95 -4.91 -5.26
N GLU A 55 15.63 -5.52 -6.23
CA GLU A 55 16.81 -6.35 -5.97
C GLU A 55 18.05 -5.51 -5.61
N THR A 56 18.08 -4.24 -6.03
CA THR A 56 19.28 -3.40 -6.00
C THR A 56 19.17 -2.19 -5.07
N THR A 57 17.98 -1.89 -4.55
CA THR A 57 17.76 -0.78 -3.62
C THR A 57 16.80 -1.16 -2.50
N ASP A 58 16.82 -0.39 -1.41
CA ASP A 58 15.91 -0.54 -0.28
C ASP A 58 14.54 0.09 -0.57
N ARG A 59 13.84 -0.41 -1.59
CA ARG A 59 12.50 0.04 -1.98
C ARG A 59 11.49 -1.07 -1.93
N LEU A 60 10.37 -0.80 -1.26
CA LEU A 60 9.22 -1.70 -1.22
C LEU A 60 8.04 -1.08 -1.99
N PHE A 61 7.37 -1.91 -2.78
CA PHE A 61 6.22 -1.58 -3.60
C PHE A 61 5.03 -2.37 -3.08
N GLN A 62 3.94 -1.67 -2.83
CA GLN A 62 2.68 -2.26 -2.40
C GLN A 62 1.58 -1.80 -3.33
N ILE A 63 0.77 -2.74 -3.82
CA ILE A 63 -0.51 -2.39 -4.44
C ILE A 63 -1.62 -2.83 -3.49
N SER A 64 -2.61 -1.95 -3.28
CA SER A 64 -3.85 -2.30 -2.60
C SER A 64 -5.05 -1.95 -3.48
N SER A 65 -6.17 -2.63 -3.23
CA SER A 65 -7.44 -2.36 -3.88
C SER A 65 -8.44 -1.79 -2.88
N HIS A 66 -9.37 -1.00 -3.41
CA HIS A 66 -10.39 -0.28 -2.66
C HIS A 66 -11.73 -0.36 -3.40
N SER A 67 -12.82 -0.11 -2.69
CA SER A 67 -14.16 -0.08 -3.31
C SER A 67 -14.28 1.05 -4.34
N ARG A 68 -13.77 2.24 -4.04
CA ARG A 68 -13.78 3.40 -4.94
C ARG A 68 -12.49 4.21 -4.79
N LEU A 69 -12.10 4.90 -5.87
CA LEU A 69 -10.88 5.71 -5.90
C LEU A 69 -10.94 6.90 -4.93
N GLU A 70 -12.15 7.42 -4.69
CA GLU A 70 -12.41 8.50 -3.74
C GLU A 70 -12.28 8.09 -2.27
N ASP A 71 -12.36 6.78 -1.97
CA ASP A 71 -12.25 6.27 -0.60
C ASP A 71 -10.79 6.03 -0.19
N VAL A 72 -9.84 5.99 -1.14
CA VAL A 72 -8.43 5.63 -0.89
C VAL A 72 -7.81 6.47 0.23
N GLN A 73 -7.96 7.79 0.15
CA GLN A 73 -7.38 8.71 1.13
C GLN A 73 -8.01 8.51 2.52
N SER A 74 -9.35 8.46 2.60
CA SER A 74 -10.05 8.29 3.88
C SER A 74 -9.76 6.94 4.54
N ASN A 75 -9.58 5.88 3.75
CA ASN A 75 -9.25 4.55 4.24
C ASN A 75 -7.87 4.56 4.90
N TRP A 76 -6.86 5.11 4.21
CA TRP A 76 -5.51 5.25 4.77
C TRP A 76 -5.44 6.21 5.96
N ASP A 77 -6.16 7.34 5.93
CA ASP A 77 -6.19 8.26 7.06
C ASP A 77 -6.78 7.61 8.31
N SER A 78 -7.87 6.85 8.15
CA SER A 78 -8.51 6.12 9.24
C SER A 78 -7.60 5.02 9.79
N PHE A 79 -6.91 4.28 8.90
CA PHE A 79 -5.93 3.26 9.29
C PHE A 79 -4.79 3.88 10.12
N HIS A 80 -4.19 4.99 9.67
CA HIS A 80 -3.09 5.64 10.38
C HIS A 80 -3.52 6.33 11.69
N ALA A 81 -4.80 6.70 11.81
CA ALA A 81 -5.36 7.28 13.01
C ALA A 81 -5.71 6.23 14.09
N ASP A 82 -5.76 4.94 13.75
CA ASP A 82 -6.11 3.89 14.73
C ASP A 82 -5.00 3.74 15.80
N PRO A 83 -5.35 3.77 17.10
CA PRO A 83 -4.37 3.60 18.18
C PRO A 83 -3.60 2.27 18.11
N ARG A 84 -4.23 1.17 17.66
CA ARG A 84 -3.57 -0.14 17.50
C ARG A 84 -2.42 -0.04 16.51
N TRP A 85 -2.61 0.72 15.43
CA TRP A 85 -1.57 0.97 14.44
C TRP A 85 -0.43 1.79 15.05
N GLN A 86 -0.75 2.93 15.68
CA GLN A 86 0.27 3.84 16.21
C GLN A 86 1.12 3.17 17.30
N GLU A 87 0.48 2.49 18.26
CA GLU A 87 1.15 1.80 19.36
C GLU A 87 1.93 0.57 18.87
N GLY A 88 1.35 -0.21 17.96
CA GLY A 88 2.01 -1.37 17.37
C GLY A 88 3.25 -0.96 16.56
N LEU A 89 3.12 0.09 15.74
CA LEU A 89 4.20 0.60 14.93
C LEU A 89 5.33 1.13 15.82
N ALA A 90 5.02 1.93 16.84
CA ALA A 90 5.99 2.44 17.81
C ALA A 90 6.74 1.30 18.51
N ARG A 91 6.02 0.25 18.94
CA ARG A 91 6.60 -0.92 19.60
C ARG A 91 7.58 -1.67 18.69
N ILE A 92 7.18 -1.99 17.45
CA ILE A 92 8.02 -2.77 16.53
C ILE A 92 9.27 -1.97 16.12
N ARG A 93 9.11 -0.71 15.73
CA ARG A 93 10.24 0.13 15.30
C ARG A 93 11.04 0.73 16.45
N GLN A 94 10.62 0.53 17.69
CA GLN A 94 11.22 1.11 18.91
C GLN A 94 11.39 2.64 18.78
N ASP A 95 10.34 3.31 18.31
CA ASP A 95 10.30 4.76 18.04
C ASP A 95 11.33 5.31 17.02
N ARG A 96 12.06 4.45 16.31
CA ARG A 96 12.95 4.86 15.23
C ARG A 96 12.19 5.10 13.92
N VAL A 97 12.73 5.99 13.08
CA VAL A 97 12.28 6.13 11.69
C VAL A 97 12.88 4.97 10.90
N ILE A 98 12.04 4.28 10.11
CA ILE A 98 12.46 3.13 9.27
C ILE A 98 12.21 3.35 7.77
N VAL A 99 11.36 4.33 7.43
CA VAL A 99 11.03 4.72 6.06
C VAL A 99 11.32 6.20 5.90
N LYS A 100 12.09 6.56 4.87
CA LYS A 100 12.46 7.95 4.53
C LYS A 100 11.29 8.70 3.90
N LYS A 101 10.59 8.02 2.99
CA LYS A 101 9.55 8.61 2.15
C LYS A 101 8.56 7.54 1.73
N VAL A 102 7.30 7.94 1.61
CA VAL A 102 6.26 7.16 0.95
C VAL A 102 5.70 7.98 -0.20
N GLU A 103 5.69 7.40 -1.39
CA GLU A 103 4.98 7.94 -2.56
C GLU A 103 3.69 7.15 -2.76
N THR A 104 2.62 7.84 -3.14
CA THR A 104 1.32 7.21 -3.40
C THR A 104 0.84 7.61 -4.79
N VAL A 105 0.45 6.61 -5.58
CA VAL A 105 -0.09 6.78 -6.92
C VAL A 105 -1.46 6.13 -6.99
N LEU A 106 -2.47 6.89 -7.37
CA LEU A 106 -3.82 6.37 -7.58
C LEU A 106 -3.91 5.71 -8.96
N LEU A 107 -4.44 4.49 -8.99
CA LEU A 107 -4.49 3.64 -10.16
C LEU A 107 -5.92 3.18 -10.44
N ARG A 108 -6.23 3.00 -11.73
CA ARG A 108 -7.45 2.36 -12.19
C ARG A 108 -7.06 1.07 -12.91
N GLY A 109 -7.73 -0.03 -12.60
CA GLY A 109 -7.60 -1.23 -13.42
C GLY A 109 -8.23 -0.95 -14.79
N LEU A 110 -7.69 -1.60 -15.81
CA LEU A 110 -8.16 -1.45 -17.19
C LEU A 110 -9.00 -2.68 -17.54
N ASP A 111 -10.21 -2.44 -18.06
CA ASP A 111 -11.11 -3.51 -18.45
C ASP A 111 -10.46 -4.44 -19.50
N GLY A 112 -10.71 -5.74 -19.37
CA GLY A 112 -10.10 -6.76 -20.24
C GLY A 112 -8.61 -7.05 -20.00
N LEU A 113 -7.94 -6.37 -19.05
CA LEU A 113 -6.55 -6.65 -18.65
C LEU A 113 -6.47 -7.14 -17.20
N PRO A 114 -5.54 -8.06 -16.88
CA PRO A 114 -5.38 -8.54 -15.52
C PRO A 114 -4.81 -7.45 -14.63
N SER A 115 -5.47 -7.22 -13.50
CA SER A 115 -4.99 -6.38 -12.40
C SER A 115 -4.65 -7.27 -11.21
N ALA A 116 -3.46 -7.90 -11.29
CA ALA A 116 -2.88 -8.87 -10.34
C ALA A 116 -3.69 -10.16 -10.11
N GLY A 117 -2.98 -11.27 -9.85
CA GLY A 117 -3.58 -12.59 -9.55
C GLY A 117 -3.88 -13.50 -10.74
N GLY A 118 -3.58 -13.08 -11.98
CA GLY A 118 -3.71 -13.94 -13.17
C GLY A 118 -2.36 -14.46 -13.64
N TYR A 119 -2.22 -15.78 -13.73
CA TYR A 119 -1.04 -16.54 -14.18
C TYR A 119 0.06 -16.76 -13.13
N LEU A 120 -0.26 -17.47 -12.04
CA LEU A 120 0.66 -18.45 -11.47
C LEU A 120 0.14 -19.85 -11.77
#